data_AF-A0A7H0GUM9-F1
#
_entry.id   AF-A0A7H0GUM9-F1
#
_cell.length_a   1.000
_cell.length_b   1.000
_cell.length_c   1.000
_cell.angle_alpha   90.00
_cell.angle_beta   90.00
_cell.angle_gamma   90.00
#
_symmetry.space_group_name_H-M   'P 1'
#
loop_
_entity.id
_entity.type
_entity.pdbx_description
1 polymer ?
#
loop_
_entity_poly.entity_id
_entity_poly.type
_entity_poly.pdbx_seq_one_letter_code
_entity_poly.pdbx_strand_id
1 'polypeptide(L)'
;MHATLAEAGVQKLRIRAYPFAYDPAGSALMTQVLSQLGYKVTLAELNNHLPLEQDFETRLHPSERRRLAKCRRHGFHFEQEPLFFLPKAYEFLRRCREEKGQHLSLSEERLTELFRVFPNNYFLFSVRDPIGEWAAITVAIQVNERVLYNFYPASP
;
A
#
# COMPACT_ATOMS: atom_id res chain seq x y z
N MET A 1 4.19 -30.57 14.86
CA MET A 1 3.92 -29.40 15.73
C MET A 1 5.13 -29.24 16.63
N HIS A 2 5.79 -28.07 16.67
CA HIS A 2 6.98 -27.89 17.52
C HIS A 2 6.59 -28.20 18.97
N ALA A 3 7.26 -29.15 19.64
CA ALA A 3 6.84 -29.72 20.93
C ALA A 3 6.49 -28.64 21.97
N THR A 4 7.27 -27.56 22.01
CA THR A 4 7.08 -26.41 22.89
C THR A 4 5.75 -25.67 22.68
N LEU A 5 5.25 -25.58 21.44
CA LEU A 5 3.95 -24.93 21.16
C LEU A 5 2.78 -25.81 21.60
N ALA A 6 2.92 -27.13 21.46
CA ALA A 6 1.93 -28.08 21.93
C ALA A 6 1.85 -28.09 23.46
N GLU A 7 3.01 -28.04 24.15
CA GLU A 7 3.10 -27.87 25.61
C GLU A 7 2.47 -26.56 26.09
N ALA A 8 2.53 -25.50 25.29
CA ALA A 8 1.85 -24.23 25.56
C ALA A 8 0.35 -24.23 25.21
N GLY A 9 -0.23 -25.37 24.81
CA GLY A 9 -1.65 -25.50 24.47
C GLY A 9 -2.05 -24.88 23.12
N VAL A 10 -1.10 -24.53 22.25
CA VAL A 10 -1.39 -23.94 20.94
C VAL A 10 -1.88 -25.02 19.98
N GLN A 11 -3.14 -24.92 19.57
CA GLN A 11 -3.78 -25.90 18.69
C GLN A 11 -3.57 -25.62 17.19
N LYS A 12 -3.36 -24.35 16.83
CA LYS A 12 -3.23 -23.92 15.43
C LYS A 12 -2.27 -22.75 15.31
N LEU A 13 -1.34 -22.87 14.37
CA LEU A 13 -0.47 -21.78 13.96
C LEU A 13 -0.83 -21.34 12.54
N ARG A 14 -0.92 -20.02 12.33
CA ARG A 14 -1.06 -19.42 11.01
C ARG A 14 0.05 -18.40 10.82
N ILE A 15 0.82 -18.57 9.75
CA ILE A 15 1.87 -17.65 9.35
C ILE A 15 1.33 -16.79 8.20
N ARG A 16 1.41 -15.46 8.34
CA ARG A 16 1.14 -14.52 7.26
C ARG A 16 2.46 -13.97 6.76
N ALA A 17 2.77 -14.28 5.51
CA ALA A 17 3.95 -13.79 4.81
C ALA A 17 3.67 -12.45 4.11
N TYR A 18 4.74 -11.75 3.73
CA TYR A 18 4.66 -10.63 2.79
C TYR A 18 4.29 -11.12 1.38
N PRO A 19 3.78 -10.24 0.49
CA PRO A 19 3.44 -10.61 -0.89
C PRO A 19 4.65 -11.17 -1.64
N PHE A 20 4.42 -12.24 -2.42
CA PHE A 20 5.48 -12.95 -3.17
C PHE A 20 6.29 -12.01 -4.10
N ALA A 21 5.66 -10.94 -4.59
CA ALA A 21 6.29 -9.97 -5.47
C ALA A 21 7.38 -9.11 -4.79
N TYR A 22 7.44 -9.05 -3.46
CA TYR A 22 8.45 -8.25 -2.75
C TYR A 22 9.83 -8.89 -2.83
N ASP A 23 9.87 -10.22 -2.75
CA ASP A 23 11.07 -11.05 -2.87
C ASP A 23 10.66 -12.45 -3.35
N PRO A 24 10.62 -12.69 -4.68
CA PRO A 24 10.20 -13.97 -5.22
C PRO A 24 11.08 -15.14 -4.78
N ALA A 25 12.40 -14.91 -4.63
CA ALA A 25 13.34 -15.95 -4.24
C ALA A 25 13.17 -16.32 -2.76
N GLY A 26 13.13 -15.33 -1.88
CA GLY A 26 12.89 -15.56 -0.45
C GLY A 26 11.51 -16.15 -0.16
N SER A 27 10.48 -15.73 -0.89
CA SER A 27 9.13 -16.26 -0.75
C SER A 27 9.02 -17.72 -1.20
N ALA A 28 9.71 -18.10 -2.29
CA ALA A 28 9.79 -19.47 -2.77
C ALA A 28 10.49 -20.37 -1.73
N LEU A 29 11.63 -19.93 -1.22
CA LEU A 29 12.38 -20.65 -0.19
C LEU A 29 11.54 -20.85 1.08
N MET A 30 10.90 -19.79 1.59
CA MET A 30 10.05 -19.87 2.76
C MET A 30 8.87 -20.84 2.56
N THR A 31 8.22 -20.78 1.39
CA THR A 31 7.10 -21.67 1.07
C THR A 31 7.55 -23.12 0.99
N GLN A 32 8.71 -23.40 0.39
CA GLN A 32 9.30 -24.73 0.33
C GLN A 32 9.59 -25.27 1.74
N VAL A 33 10.29 -24.49 2.58
CA VAL A 33 10.64 -24.88 3.95
C VAL A 33 9.38 -25.15 4.79
N LEU A 34 8.39 -24.25 4.75
CA LEU A 34 7.15 -24.44 5.49
C LEU A 34 6.37 -25.67 5.00
N SER A 35 6.37 -25.94 3.69
CA SER A 35 5.73 -27.15 3.14
C SER A 35 6.41 -28.43 3.64
N GLN A 36 7.75 -28.46 3.69
CA GLN A 36 8.51 -29.59 4.24
C GLN A 36 8.23 -29.81 5.74
N LEU A 37 7.95 -28.74 6.47
CA LEU A 37 7.52 -28.79 7.88
C LEU A 37 6.03 -29.16 8.06
N GLY A 38 5.32 -29.44 6.97
CA GLY A 38 3.92 -29.89 6.99
C GLY A 38 2.88 -28.76 7.04
N TYR A 39 3.29 -27.50 6.89
CA TYR A 39 2.34 -26.40 6.74
C TYR A 39 1.66 -26.48 5.37
N LYS A 40 0.44 -25.92 5.29
CA LYS A 40 -0.34 -25.86 4.06
C LYS A 40 -0.70 -24.40 3.76
N VAL A 41 -0.62 -24.03 2.49
CA VAL A 41 -1.10 -22.73 2.01
C VAL A 41 -2.62 -22.70 2.11
N THR A 42 -3.16 -21.74 2.86
CA THR A 42 -4.63 -21.59 3.03
C THR A 42 -5.21 -20.39 2.29
N LEU A 43 -4.36 -19.51 1.77
CA LEU A 43 -4.75 -18.28 1.07
C LEU A 43 -3.70 -17.97 0.01
N ALA A 44 -4.15 -17.72 -1.22
CA ALA A 44 -3.33 -17.21 -2.31
C ALA A 44 -4.10 -16.07 -2.96
N GLU A 45 -3.54 -14.87 -2.92
CA GLU A 45 -4.16 -13.65 -3.44
C GLU A 45 -3.39 -13.17 -4.67
N LEU A 46 -4.11 -12.57 -5.62
CA LEU A 46 -3.49 -11.93 -6.77
C LEU A 46 -2.88 -10.60 -6.33
N ASN A 47 -1.58 -10.43 -6.59
CA ASN A 47 -0.87 -9.17 -6.33
C ASN A 47 -0.77 -8.32 -7.60
N ASN A 48 -1.29 -7.10 -7.56
CA ASN A 48 -1.10 -6.11 -8.62
C ASN A 48 0.06 -5.18 -8.24
N HIS A 49 1.06 -5.10 -9.11
CA HIS A 49 2.22 -4.24 -8.89
C HIS A 49 2.71 -3.66 -10.22
N LEU A 50 3.39 -2.52 -10.13
CA LEU A 50 4.04 -1.87 -11.27
C LEU A 50 5.56 -1.95 -11.05
N PRO A 51 6.33 -2.50 -12.01
CA PRO A 51 7.78 -2.42 -11.94
C PRO A 51 8.26 -0.97 -12.02
N LEU A 52 9.22 -0.61 -11.16
CA LEU A 52 9.73 0.76 -11.01
C LEU A 52 11.04 0.97 -11.78
N GLU A 53 11.58 -0.07 -12.42
CA GLU A 53 12.85 -0.04 -13.15
C GLU A 53 12.76 0.69 -14.50
N GLN A 54 11.55 0.94 -14.99
CA GLN A 54 11.28 1.59 -16.27
C GLN A 54 10.50 2.89 -16.03
N ASP A 55 10.72 3.87 -16.91
CA ASP A 55 9.98 5.13 -16.87
C ASP A 55 8.46 4.88 -16.91
N PHE A 56 7.72 5.51 -15.99
CA PHE A 56 6.29 5.32 -15.82
C PHE A 56 5.51 5.60 -17.10
N GLU A 57 5.80 6.72 -17.79
CA GLU A 57 5.05 7.12 -18.98
C GLU A 57 5.33 6.21 -20.17
N THR A 58 6.53 5.65 -20.30
CA THR A 58 6.87 4.75 -21.41
C THR A 58 5.96 3.51 -21.43
N ARG A 59 5.56 2.99 -20.26
CA ARG A 59 4.74 1.78 -20.14
C ARG A 59 3.24 2.01 -20.21
N LEU A 60 2.78 3.27 -20.16
CA LEU A 60 1.36 3.58 -20.24
C LEU A 60 0.78 3.14 -21.59
N HIS A 61 -0.35 2.43 -21.54
CA HIS A 61 -1.16 2.17 -22.72
C HIS A 61 -1.56 3.51 -23.37
N PRO A 62 -1.71 3.59 -24.71
CA PRO A 62 -2.06 4.84 -25.38
C PRO A 62 -3.30 5.57 -24.79
N SER A 63 -4.28 4.84 -24.27
CA SER A 63 -5.43 5.43 -23.57
C SER A 63 -5.07 6.09 -22.24
N GLU A 64 -4.20 5.46 -21.45
CA GLU A 64 -3.73 5.97 -20.16
C GLU A 64 -2.86 7.21 -20.37
N ARG A 65 -1.97 7.18 -21.37
CA ARG A 65 -1.14 8.32 -21.77
C ARG A 65 -2.01 9.52 -22.18
N ARG A 66 -3.06 9.31 -22.98
CA ARG A 66 -4.03 10.36 -23.33
C ARG A 66 -4.77 10.89 -22.10
N ARG A 67 -5.13 10.03 -21.15
CA ARG A 67 -5.79 10.43 -19.90
C ARG A 67 -4.87 11.28 -19.03
N LEU A 68 -3.61 10.87 -18.87
CA LEU A 68 -2.59 11.65 -18.13
C LEU A 68 -2.38 13.03 -18.77
N ALA A 69 -2.21 13.07 -20.10
CA ALA A 69 -2.09 14.34 -20.83
C ALA A 69 -3.34 15.22 -20.69
N LYS A 70 -4.54 14.63 -20.65
CA LYS A 70 -5.78 15.36 -20.36
C LYS A 70 -5.74 15.96 -18.95
N CYS A 71 -5.42 15.18 -17.92
CA CYS A 71 -5.30 15.68 -16.54
C CYS A 71 -4.32 16.86 -16.45
N ARG A 72 -3.11 16.72 -17.02
CA ARG A 72 -2.11 17.80 -17.03
C ARG A 72 -2.61 19.07 -17.75
N ARG A 73 -3.24 18.93 -18.93
CA ARG A 73 -3.82 20.07 -19.66
C ARG A 73 -4.95 20.76 -18.88
N HIS A 74 -5.69 20.01 -18.08
CA HIS A 74 -6.69 20.55 -17.18
C HIS A 74 -6.10 21.01 -15.84
N GLY A 75 -4.78 21.15 -15.71
CA GLY A 75 -4.12 21.73 -14.54
C GLY A 75 -4.07 20.85 -13.29
N PHE A 76 -4.37 19.55 -13.41
CA PHE A 76 -4.12 18.62 -12.31
C PHE A 76 -2.61 18.42 -12.14
N HIS A 77 -2.13 18.48 -10.90
CA HIS A 77 -0.72 18.31 -10.57
C HIS A 77 -0.54 17.37 -9.38
N PHE A 78 0.59 16.66 -9.40
CA PHE A 78 0.99 15.72 -8.35
C PHE A 78 1.85 16.44 -7.32
N GLU A 79 1.64 16.15 -6.04
CA GLU A 79 2.48 16.64 -4.95
C GLU A 79 2.79 15.56 -3.92
N GLN A 80 3.93 15.71 -3.25
CA GLN A 80 4.20 15.07 -1.97
C GLN A 80 3.85 16.06 -0.87
N GLU A 81 2.81 15.73 -0.12
CA GLU A 81 2.27 16.58 0.93
C GLU A 81 3.11 16.47 2.21
N PRO A 82 3.36 17.58 2.90
CA PRO A 82 3.98 17.56 4.22
C PRO A 82 3.06 16.96 5.30
N LEU A 83 3.69 16.41 6.36
CA LEU A 83 3.01 15.74 7.47
C LEU A 83 1.91 16.57 8.14
N PHE A 84 2.02 17.90 8.17
CA PHE A 84 1.01 18.75 8.80
C PHE A 84 -0.36 18.68 8.10
N PHE A 85 -0.43 18.22 6.85
CA PHE A 85 -1.71 17.97 6.16
C PHE A 85 -2.35 16.63 6.53
N LEU A 86 -1.68 15.77 7.28
CA LEU A 86 -2.17 14.42 7.59
C LEU A 86 -3.56 14.39 8.26
N PRO A 87 -3.92 15.29 9.20
CA PRO A 87 -5.29 15.32 9.75
C PRO A 87 -6.36 15.55 8.68
N LYS A 88 -6.16 16.57 7.84
CA LYS A 88 -7.07 16.88 6.72
C LYS A 88 -7.12 15.70 5.71
N ALA A 89 -5.98 15.09 5.44
CA ALA A 89 -5.88 13.93 4.56
C ALA A 89 -6.62 12.71 5.11
N TYR A 90 -6.52 12.45 6.42
CA TYR A 90 -7.23 11.36 7.08
C TYR A 90 -8.75 11.53 6.97
N GLU A 91 -9.25 12.75 7.16
CA GLU A 91 -10.68 13.04 6.97
C GLU A 91 -11.13 12.77 5.52
N PHE A 92 -10.33 13.19 4.53
CA PHE A 92 -10.60 12.91 3.12
C PHE A 92 -10.63 11.40 2.83
N LEU A 93 -9.61 10.67 3.31
CA LEU A 93 -9.52 9.21 3.18
C LEU A 93 -10.74 8.51 3.81
N ARG A 94 -11.12 8.94 5.01
CA ARG A 94 -12.26 8.40 5.76
C ARG A 94 -13.56 8.60 4.98
N ARG A 95 -13.82 9.83 4.52
CA ARG A 95 -15.03 10.15 3.74
C ARG A 95 -15.14 9.28 2.48
N CYS A 96 -14.07 9.19 1.68
CA CYS A 96 -14.08 8.38 0.47
C CYS A 96 -14.28 6.86 0.73
N ARG A 97 -13.90 6.36 1.91
CA ARG A 97 -14.15 4.97 2.31
C ARG A 97 -15.60 4.78 2.77
N GLU A 98 -16.12 5.72 3.54
CA GLU A 98 -17.50 5.69 4.05
C GLU A 98 -18.52 5.74 2.90
N GLU A 99 -18.28 6.55 1.87
CA GLU A 99 -19.09 6.58 0.63
C GLU A 99 -19.17 5.21 -0.06
N LYS A 100 -18.17 4.35 0.15
CA LYS A 100 -18.08 2.99 -0.39
C LYS A 100 -18.52 1.91 0.63
N GLY A 101 -19.07 2.31 1.77
CA GLY A 101 -19.46 1.40 2.86
C GLY A 101 -18.29 0.70 3.55
N GLN A 102 -17.11 1.34 3.55
CA GLN A 102 -15.87 0.81 4.12
C GLN A 102 -15.33 1.74 5.22
N HIS A 103 -14.43 1.21 6.05
CA HIS A 103 -13.72 1.97 7.06
C HIS A 103 -12.21 1.84 6.89
N LEU A 104 -11.46 2.83 7.38
CA LEU A 104 -10.01 2.73 7.48
C LEU A 104 -9.62 1.74 8.57
N SER A 105 -8.59 0.93 8.31
CA SER A 105 -8.10 -0.07 9.26
C SER A 105 -7.25 0.49 10.41
N LEU A 106 -6.85 1.76 10.31
CA LEU A 106 -6.06 2.46 11.33
C LEU A 106 -6.78 3.74 11.72
N SER A 107 -6.67 4.13 12.99
CA SER A 107 -7.09 5.45 13.46
C SER A 107 -6.13 6.55 12.98
N GLU A 108 -6.56 7.81 13.08
CA GLU A 108 -5.75 8.97 12.74
C GLU A 108 -4.49 9.06 13.62
N GLU A 109 -4.65 8.80 14.92
CA GLU A 109 -3.57 8.85 15.90
C GLU A 109 -2.50 7.82 15.55
N ARG A 110 -2.93 6.60 15.22
CA ARG A 110 -1.99 5.53 14.85
C ARG A 110 -1.29 5.83 13.53
N LEU A 111 -2.00 6.37 12.54
CA LEU A 111 -1.38 6.76 11.28
C LEU A 111 -0.37 7.89 11.49
N THR A 112 -0.71 8.89 12.30
CA THR A 112 0.18 10.00 12.66
C THR A 112 1.43 9.53 13.40
N GLU A 113 1.29 8.59 14.32
CA GLU A 113 2.41 7.97 15.00
C GLU A 113 3.35 7.27 14.01
N LEU A 114 2.82 6.53 13.04
CA LEU A 114 3.63 5.85 12.03
C LEU A 114 4.43 6.83 11.16
N PHE A 115 3.84 7.95 10.73
CA PHE A 115 4.58 9.00 10.01
C PHE A 115 5.69 9.63 10.86
N ARG A 116 5.50 9.74 12.19
CA ARG A 116 6.52 10.29 13.09
C ARG A 116 7.66 9.32 13.37
N VAL A 117 7.34 8.05 13.58
CA VAL A 117 8.32 6.99 13.88
C VAL A 117 9.11 6.60 12.64
N PHE A 118 8.48 6.63 11.46
CA PHE A 118 9.07 6.22 10.20
C PHE A 118 8.98 7.33 9.12
N PRO A 119 9.59 8.51 9.35
CA PRO A 119 9.40 9.69 8.50
C PRO A 119 9.94 9.51 7.07
N ASN A 120 10.85 8.56 6.87
CA ASN A 120 11.41 8.22 5.56
C ASN A 120 10.70 7.05 4.87
N ASN A 121 9.74 6.40 5.54
CA ASN A 121 9.02 5.27 4.99
C ASN A 121 7.57 5.60 4.65
N TYR A 122 6.97 6.60 5.29
CA TYR A 122 5.57 6.98 5.06
C TYR A 122 5.50 8.27 4.25
N PHE A 123 4.77 8.21 3.15
CA PHE A 123 4.59 9.33 2.24
C PHE A 123 3.10 9.65 2.10
N LEU A 124 2.79 10.93 2.06
CA LEU A 124 1.47 11.42 1.68
C LEU A 124 1.60 12.01 0.28
N PHE A 125 0.98 11.36 -0.70
CA PHE A 125 0.96 11.84 -2.08
C PHE A 125 -0.43 12.29 -2.46
N SER A 126 -0.54 13.39 -3.19
CA SER A 126 -1.80 13.92 -3.65
C SER A 126 -1.79 14.22 -5.15
N VAL A 127 -2.99 14.34 -5.69
CA VAL A 127 -3.23 15.04 -6.94
C VAL A 127 -4.18 16.19 -6.63
N ARG A 128 -3.75 17.42 -6.90
CA ARG A 128 -4.55 18.63 -6.76
C ARG A 128 -5.13 19.06 -8.10
N ASP A 129 -6.31 19.64 -8.06
CA ASP A 129 -6.95 20.27 -9.20
C ASP A 129 -6.43 21.73 -9.40
N PRO A 130 -6.89 22.46 -10.44
CA PRO A 130 -6.44 23.83 -10.70
C PRO A 130 -6.77 24.86 -9.63
N ILE A 131 -7.77 24.59 -8.79
CA ILE A 131 -8.15 25.50 -7.70
C ILE A 131 -7.40 25.15 -6.40
N GLY A 132 -6.58 24.09 -6.42
CA GLY A 132 -5.73 23.65 -5.31
C GLY A 132 -6.39 22.62 -4.39
N GLU A 133 -7.60 22.13 -4.72
CA GLU A 133 -8.29 21.13 -3.93
C GLU A 133 -7.83 19.71 -4.28
N TRP A 134 -7.94 18.78 -3.33
CA TRP A 134 -7.54 17.40 -3.54
C TRP A 134 -8.53 16.65 -4.43
N ALA A 135 -8.05 16.18 -5.58
CA ALA A 135 -8.77 15.28 -6.45
C ALA A 135 -8.54 13.80 -6.06
N ALA A 136 -7.36 13.48 -5.56
CA ALA A 136 -7.01 12.16 -5.05
C ALA A 136 -5.89 12.28 -4.02
N ILE A 137 -5.83 11.31 -3.11
CA ILE A 137 -4.76 11.22 -2.12
C ILE A 137 -4.39 9.75 -1.89
N THR A 138 -3.14 9.51 -1.51
CA THR A 138 -2.74 8.21 -1.01
C THR A 138 -1.69 8.31 0.09
N VAL A 139 -1.81 7.42 1.08
CA VAL A 139 -0.68 7.06 1.94
C VAL A 139 0.10 5.95 1.25
N ALA A 140 1.37 6.21 0.94
CA ALA A 140 2.29 5.22 0.42
C ALA A 140 3.34 4.85 1.49
N ILE A 141 3.76 3.59 1.49
CA ILE A 141 4.74 3.05 2.45
C ILE A 141 5.91 2.44 1.69
N GLN A 142 7.12 2.96 1.87
CA GLN A 142 8.34 2.31 1.41
C GLN A 142 8.68 1.15 2.34
N VAL A 143 8.43 -0.06 1.86
CA VAL A 143 8.63 -1.31 2.61
C VAL A 143 10.11 -1.70 2.60
N ASN A 144 10.77 -1.51 1.47
CA ASN A 144 12.21 -1.68 1.28
C ASN A 144 12.67 -0.81 0.11
N GLU A 145 13.94 -0.90 -0.29
CA GLU A 145 14.53 -0.09 -1.37
C GLU A 145 13.85 -0.28 -2.75
N ARG A 146 13.09 -1.36 -2.95
CA ARG A 146 12.50 -1.75 -4.24
C ARG A 146 10.98 -1.72 -4.24
N VAL A 147 10.35 -1.54 -3.08
CA VAL A 147 8.90 -1.69 -2.92
C VAL A 147 8.30 -0.47 -2.26
N LEU A 148 7.44 0.22 -3.02
CA LEU A 148 6.54 1.26 -2.55
C LEU A 148 5.10 0.74 -2.56
N TYR A 149 4.52 0.56 -1.38
CA TYR A 149 3.18 0.01 -1.20
C TYR A 149 2.14 1.13 -1.15
N ASN A 150 1.14 1.05 -2.04
CA ASN A 150 0.01 1.98 -2.09
C ASN A 150 -1.05 1.59 -1.03
N PHE A 151 -0.89 2.07 0.21
CA PHE A 151 -1.61 1.56 1.37
C PHE A 151 -3.05 2.08 1.47
N TYR A 152 -3.25 3.41 1.40
CA TYR A 152 -4.57 4.02 1.47
C TYR A 152 -4.85 4.94 0.28
N PRO A 153 -5.08 4.40 -0.94
CA PRO A 153 -5.55 5.22 -2.04
C PRO A 153 -7.01 5.65 -1.81
N ALA A 154 -7.29 6.92 -2.07
CA ALA A 154 -8.64 7.46 -2.13
C ALA A 154 -8.79 8.49 -3.25
N SER A 155 -9.93 8.40 -3.91
CA SER A 155 -10.50 9.44 -4.76
C SER A 155 -12.02 9.39 -4.56
N PRO A 156 -12.72 10.53 -4.71
CA PRO A 156 -14.18 10.58 -4.84
C PRO A 156 -14.65 9.75 -6.05
#